data_AF-A0A0C3AI69-F1
#
_entry.id   AF-A0A0C3AI69-F1
#
_cell.length_a   1.000
_cell.length_b   1.000
_cell.length_c   1.000
_cell.angle_alpha   90.00
_cell.angle_beta   90.00
_cell.angle_gamma   90.00
#
_symmetry.space_group_name_H-M   'P 1'
#
loop_
_entity.id
_entity.type
_entity.pdbx_description
1 polymer ?
#
loop_
_entity_poly.entity_id
_entity_poly.type
_entity_poly.pdbx_seq_one_letter_code
_entity_poly.pdbx_strand_id
1 'polypeptide(L)'
;GILGVVKGYYGCVEAQGRGTLHCHMMIWIEGALNPNEIRDRVLKDDEDEFKTRLLSFLDDTISNFLPLDPEPSLSVPASKFHPCSVRGIDLQTEPCDWQKHLKKDLHHLVGRCQSHSHSKTCYKYWKGPPDPKECRFDLDENNTCPTSTIDPETGEICLRCLDGMVNNFNSTILQAVRCNMDIKFIGSGASAKAILYYITDYITKSQLKTHVAYAALELAVAKLGQYDAHDDDLELRAKRLLQKCAHAMISHQELSGQQVSMYLMDFEDHFTSHSFRKLYWTSFESYLNQQEPSPECYVPKSNDTTE
;
A
#
# COMPACT_ATOMS: atom_id res chain seq x y z
N GLY A 1 8.14 -11.07 19.26
CA GLY A 1 8.46 -10.26 18.07
C GLY A 1 7.28 -9.37 17.76
N ILE A 2 7.48 -8.28 17.01
CA ILE A 2 6.44 -7.25 16.75
C ILE A 2 5.13 -7.84 16.23
N LEU A 3 5.21 -8.80 15.30
CA LEU A 3 4.05 -9.48 14.69
C LEU A 3 4.07 -11.00 14.95
N GLY A 4 4.89 -11.47 15.90
CA GLY A 4 5.26 -12.89 16.03
C GLY A 4 6.52 -13.27 15.26
N VAL A 5 6.65 -14.54 14.87
CA VAL A 5 7.77 -15.08 14.08
C VAL A 5 7.42 -14.92 12.60
N VAL A 6 8.21 -14.16 11.84
CA VAL A 6 7.95 -13.92 10.43
C VAL A 6 8.56 -15.04 9.59
N LYS A 7 7.74 -15.68 8.76
CA LYS A 7 8.13 -16.72 7.79
C LYS A 7 8.58 -16.11 6.46
N GLY A 8 7.92 -15.03 6.05
CA GLY A 8 8.20 -14.36 4.80
C GLY A 8 7.64 -12.96 4.76
N TYR A 9 8.16 -12.15 3.85
CA TYR A 9 7.71 -10.80 3.56
C TYR A 9 8.12 -10.40 2.14
N TYR A 10 7.32 -9.50 1.58
CA TYR A 10 7.61 -8.76 0.36
C TYR A 10 7.09 -7.33 0.52
N GLY A 11 7.93 -6.34 0.27
CA GLY A 11 7.57 -4.93 0.27
C GLY A 11 8.12 -4.20 -0.94
N CYS A 12 7.41 -3.18 -1.42
CA CYS A 12 7.83 -2.32 -2.52
C CYS A 12 7.66 -0.85 -2.12
N VAL A 13 8.67 -0.03 -2.41
CA VAL A 13 8.69 1.40 -2.18
C VAL A 13 8.32 2.12 -3.47
N GLU A 14 7.23 2.86 -3.45
CA GLU A 14 6.85 3.76 -4.55
C GLU A 14 6.94 5.21 -4.11
N ALA A 15 7.24 6.09 -5.07
CA ALA A 15 7.02 7.51 -4.88
C ALA A 15 5.63 7.88 -5.36
N GLN A 16 4.83 8.44 -4.45
CA GLN A 16 3.52 8.94 -4.82
C GLN A 16 3.64 10.22 -5.64
N GLY A 17 2.55 10.62 -6.30
CA GLY A 17 2.52 11.81 -7.15
C GLY A 17 2.82 13.15 -6.45
N ARG A 18 2.99 13.16 -5.12
CA ARG A 18 3.44 14.30 -4.30
C ARG A 18 4.91 14.19 -3.86
N GLY A 19 5.63 13.17 -4.34
CA GLY A 19 7.04 12.95 -4.08
C GLY A 19 7.38 12.20 -2.79
N THR A 20 6.41 11.86 -1.96
CA THR A 20 6.60 11.09 -0.73
C THR A 20 6.73 9.60 -1.02
N LEU A 21 7.70 8.96 -0.37
CA LEU A 21 7.94 7.51 -0.46
C LEU A 21 6.92 6.75 0.39
N HIS A 22 6.39 5.68 -0.17
CA HIS A 22 5.42 4.79 0.48
C HIS A 22 5.83 3.35 0.28
N CYS A 23 5.85 2.58 1.36
CA CYS A 23 6.09 1.14 1.31
C CYS A 23 4.76 0.40 1.42
N HIS A 24 4.46 -0.44 0.44
CA HIS A 24 3.38 -1.42 0.52
C HIS A 24 3.99 -2.79 0.77
N MET A 25 3.57 -3.48 1.83
CA MET A 25 4.22 -4.70 2.28
C MET A 25 3.22 -5.79 2.68
N MET A 26 3.52 -7.03 2.32
CA MET A 26 2.88 -8.24 2.82
C MET A 26 3.85 -8.98 3.75
N ILE A 27 3.31 -9.52 4.83
CA ILE A 27 4.07 -10.28 5.83
C ILE A 27 3.32 -11.56 6.13
N TRP A 28 4.03 -12.68 6.08
CA TRP A 28 3.55 -14.02 6.43
C TRP A 28 4.15 -14.44 7.76
N ILE A 29 3.30 -14.84 8.69
CA ILE A 29 3.70 -15.27 10.04
C ILE A 29 3.87 -16.79 10.04
N GLU A 30 4.92 -17.28 10.70
CA GLU A 30 5.18 -18.71 10.84
C GLU A 30 4.06 -19.39 11.63
N GLY A 31 3.60 -20.54 11.14
CA GLY A 31 2.47 -21.26 11.72
C GLY A 31 1.09 -20.60 11.52
N ALA A 32 1.01 -19.46 10.80
CA ALA A 32 -0.28 -18.89 10.44
C ALA A 32 -1.00 -19.80 9.45
N LEU A 33 -2.24 -20.14 9.80
CA LEU A 33 -3.15 -20.86 8.92
C LEU A 33 -3.52 -19.99 7.73
N ASN A 34 -3.86 -20.61 6.60
CA ASN A 34 -4.40 -19.85 5.49
C ASN A 34 -5.79 -19.29 5.85
N PRO A 35 -6.27 -18.21 5.21
CA PRO A 35 -7.54 -17.58 5.57
C PRO A 35 -8.76 -18.52 5.60
N ASN A 36 -8.80 -19.51 4.69
CA ASN A 36 -9.90 -20.48 4.66
C ASN A 36 -9.81 -21.46 5.83
N GLU A 37 -8.60 -21.89 6.21
CA GLU A 37 -8.37 -22.72 7.40
C GLU A 37 -8.70 -21.98 8.69
N ILE A 38 -8.36 -20.69 8.80
CA ILE A 38 -8.76 -19.86 9.94
C ILE A 38 -10.28 -19.84 10.06
N ARG A 39 -10.97 -19.51 8.96
CA ARG A 39 -12.44 -19.47 8.93
C ARG A 39 -13.05 -20.83 9.28
N ASP A 40 -12.58 -21.90 8.66
CA ASP A 40 -13.07 -23.25 8.90
C ASP A 40 -12.86 -23.65 10.37
N ARG A 41 -11.71 -23.32 10.95
CA ARG A 41 -11.40 -23.63 12.34
C ARG A 41 -12.26 -22.84 13.31
N VAL A 42 -12.46 -21.55 13.02
CA VAL A 42 -13.36 -20.70 13.78
C VAL A 42 -14.81 -21.20 13.74
N LEU A 43 -15.28 -21.74 12.61
CA LEU A 43 -16.66 -22.23 12.47
C LEU A 43 -16.87 -23.65 13.00
N LYS A 44 -15.87 -24.53 12.89
CA LYS A 44 -15.99 -25.97 13.22
C LYS A 44 -15.53 -26.31 14.62
N ASP A 45 -14.59 -25.57 15.20
CA ASP A 45 -14.12 -25.86 16.55
C ASP A 45 -15.15 -25.31 17.56
N ASP A 46 -15.73 -26.21 18.35
CA ASP A 46 -16.49 -25.89 19.57
C ASP A 46 -15.58 -25.28 20.66
N GLU A 47 -14.25 -25.30 20.45
CA GLU A 47 -13.27 -24.75 21.37
C GLU A 47 -13.10 -23.23 21.20
N ASP A 48 -13.59 -22.48 22.20
CA ASP A 48 -13.41 -21.01 22.29
C ASP A 48 -11.95 -20.57 22.48
N GLU A 49 -11.03 -21.49 22.79
CA GLU A 49 -9.62 -21.15 23.04
C GLU A 49 -8.95 -20.57 21.79
N PHE A 50 -9.14 -21.19 20.62
CA PHE A 50 -8.53 -20.71 19.38
C PHE A 50 -9.04 -19.31 19.02
N LYS A 51 -10.36 -19.11 19.08
CA LYS A 51 -11.01 -17.81 18.81
C LYS A 51 -10.46 -16.73 19.75
N THR A 52 -10.44 -17.03 21.05
CA THR A 52 -9.96 -16.09 22.08
C THR A 52 -8.49 -15.73 21.86
N ARG A 53 -7.64 -16.71 21.57
CA ARG A 53 -6.21 -16.48 21.31
C ARG A 53 -5.96 -15.68 20.03
N LEU A 54 -6.72 -15.95 18.98
CA LEU A 54 -6.65 -15.21 17.73
C LEU A 54 -7.04 -13.74 17.94
N LEU A 55 -8.18 -13.49 18.56
CA LEU A 55 -8.63 -12.13 18.87
C LEU A 55 -7.66 -11.39 19.79
N SER A 56 -7.17 -12.05 20.84
CA SER A 56 -6.18 -11.47 21.74
C SER A 56 -4.87 -11.10 21.03
N PHE A 57 -4.41 -11.93 20.10
CA PHE A 57 -3.22 -11.63 19.30
C PHE A 57 -3.44 -10.41 18.40
N LEU A 58 -4.60 -10.31 17.74
CA LEU A 58 -4.93 -9.20 16.85
C LEU A 58 -5.09 -7.88 17.63
N ASP A 59 -5.75 -7.92 18.78
CA ASP A 59 -5.97 -6.76 19.66
C ASP A 59 -4.67 -6.23 20.28
N ASP A 60 -3.71 -7.11 20.58
CA ASP A 60 -2.37 -6.72 21.05
C ASP A 60 -1.52 -6.13 19.91
N THR A 61 -1.68 -6.67 18.70
CA THR A 61 -0.88 -6.27 17.53
C THR A 61 -1.35 -4.97 16.89
N ILE A 62 -2.67 -4.74 16.83
CA ILE A 62 -3.29 -3.65 16.08
C ILE A 62 -3.97 -2.66 17.04
N SER A 63 -3.45 -1.44 17.04
CA SER A 63 -3.98 -0.29 17.76
C SER A 63 -4.70 0.66 16.80
N ASN A 64 -5.75 1.33 17.28
CA ASN A 64 -6.56 2.26 16.49
C ASN A 64 -7.21 3.34 17.37
N PHE A 65 -6.44 3.85 18.32
CA PHE A 65 -6.86 4.92 19.19
C PHE A 65 -5.69 5.85 19.47
N LEU A 66 -6.01 7.09 19.79
CA LEU A 66 -5.04 8.04 20.31
C LEU A 66 -4.72 7.70 21.78
N PRO A 67 -3.48 7.30 22.11
CA PRO A 67 -3.10 7.08 23.51
C PRO A 67 -3.25 8.38 24.31
N LEU A 68 -3.61 8.27 25.58
CA LEU A 68 -3.71 9.43 26.46
C LEU A 68 -2.35 10.12 26.63
N ASP A 69 -2.36 11.45 26.74
CA ASP A 69 -1.18 12.22 27.12
C ASP A 69 -0.80 11.88 28.58
N PRO A 70 0.36 11.27 28.83
CA PRO A 70 0.72 10.83 30.18
C PRO A 70 0.98 11.99 31.14
N GLU A 71 1.44 13.14 30.64
CA GLU A 71 1.82 14.29 31.46
C GLU A 71 1.90 15.57 30.61
N PRO A 72 0.96 16.53 30.74
CA PRO A 72 0.93 17.74 29.93
C PRO A 72 2.19 18.62 30.06
N SER A 73 2.80 18.67 31.24
CA SER A 73 4.03 19.43 31.52
C SER A 73 5.28 18.80 30.91
N LEU A 74 5.25 17.51 30.59
CA LEU A 74 6.37 16.80 30.01
C LEU A 74 6.57 17.20 28.54
N SER A 75 7.81 17.52 28.16
CA SER A 75 8.15 17.93 26.80
C SER A 75 9.14 16.95 26.17
N VAL A 76 8.82 16.48 24.97
CA VAL A 76 9.69 15.66 24.12
C VAL A 76 9.97 16.39 22.80
N PRO A 77 10.95 15.97 21.97
CA PRO A 77 11.20 16.61 20.68
C PRO A 77 9.95 16.72 19.80
N ALA A 78 9.10 15.69 19.79
CA ALA A 78 7.83 15.66 19.07
C ALA A 78 6.76 16.64 19.63
N SER A 79 6.95 17.21 20.82
CA SER A 79 6.09 18.28 21.33
C SER A 79 6.38 19.63 20.64
N LYS A 80 7.60 19.81 20.12
CA LYS A 80 8.04 21.07 19.49
C LYS A 80 8.07 20.99 17.97
N PHE A 81 8.43 19.84 17.43
CA PHE A 81 8.60 19.61 16.00
C PHE A 81 7.67 18.50 15.52
N HIS A 82 7.50 18.40 14.19
CA HIS A 82 6.73 17.29 13.63
C HIS A 82 7.38 15.95 14.02
N PRO A 83 6.63 14.93 14.46
CA PRO A 83 7.21 13.66 14.90
C PRO A 83 8.11 12.99 13.85
N CYS A 84 7.73 13.07 12.57
CA CYS A 84 8.52 12.57 11.43
C CYS A 84 9.86 13.30 11.20
N SER A 85 10.05 14.51 11.74
CA SER A 85 11.26 15.31 11.52
C SER A 85 12.26 15.22 12.68
N VAL A 86 11.98 14.41 13.70
CA VAL A 86 12.83 14.21 14.86
C VAL A 86 13.13 12.73 15.06
N ARG A 87 14.26 12.43 15.70
CA ARG A 87 14.55 11.07 16.17
C ARG A 87 13.62 10.70 17.33
N GLY A 88 13.47 9.39 17.54
CA GLY A 88 12.76 8.87 18.71
C GLY A 88 13.48 9.19 20.02
N ILE A 89 12.84 8.81 21.12
CA ILE A 89 13.39 9.02 22.46
C ILE A 89 14.69 8.21 22.62
N ASP A 90 15.68 8.84 23.24
CA ASP A 90 16.93 8.19 23.60
C ASP A 90 16.72 7.24 24.78
N LEU A 91 16.82 5.93 24.52
CA LEU A 91 16.66 4.87 25.52
C LEU A 91 17.85 4.76 26.48
N GLN A 92 18.92 5.52 26.26
CA GLN A 92 20.09 5.58 27.17
C GLN A 92 19.90 6.58 28.32
N THR A 93 18.82 7.35 28.32
CA THR A 93 18.44 8.24 29.43
C THR A 93 17.95 7.45 30.66
N GLU A 94 18.01 8.08 31.84
CA GLU A 94 17.67 7.47 33.14
C GLU A 94 16.35 6.65 33.12
N PRO A 95 16.30 5.45 33.74
CA PRO A 95 15.22 4.47 33.58
C PRO A 95 13.80 4.93 33.97
N CYS A 96 13.63 5.91 34.87
CA CYS A 96 12.30 6.28 35.37
C CYS A 96 11.52 7.23 34.44
N ASP A 97 12.22 7.95 33.55
CA ASP A 97 11.61 9.02 32.74
C ASP A 97 11.36 8.61 31.28
N TRP A 98 12.14 7.66 30.74
CA TRP A 98 12.00 7.29 29.32
C TRP A 98 10.65 6.64 29.00
N GLN A 99 10.02 5.91 29.92
CA GLN A 99 8.69 5.33 29.68
C GLN A 99 7.62 6.40 29.50
N LYS A 100 7.66 7.45 30.32
CA LYS A 100 6.76 8.60 30.17
C LYS A 100 7.06 9.35 28.88
N HIS A 101 8.34 9.56 28.57
CA HIS A 101 8.77 10.19 27.32
C HIS A 101 8.29 9.42 26.09
N LEU A 102 8.40 8.08 26.09
CA LEU A 102 7.91 7.24 24.99
C LEU A 102 6.39 7.33 24.85
N LYS A 103 5.64 7.28 25.96
CA LYS A 103 4.18 7.44 25.90
C LYS A 103 3.79 8.82 25.35
N LYS A 104 4.50 9.88 25.76
CA LYS A 104 4.30 11.24 25.24
C LYS A 104 4.64 11.35 23.76
N ASP A 105 5.75 10.75 23.33
CA ASP A 105 6.16 10.72 21.93
C ASP A 105 5.18 9.91 21.07
N LEU A 106 4.72 8.75 21.56
CA LEU A 106 3.70 7.94 20.89
C LEU A 106 2.36 8.70 20.77
N HIS A 107 1.91 9.40 21.81
CA HIS A 107 0.73 10.25 21.76
C HIS A 107 0.84 11.28 20.61
N HIS A 108 1.97 11.97 20.50
CA HIS A 108 2.20 12.92 19.41
C HIS A 108 2.33 12.23 18.03
N LEU A 109 2.99 11.08 17.95
CA LEU A 109 3.10 10.30 16.71
C LEU A 109 1.74 9.89 16.19
N VAL A 110 0.89 9.29 17.03
CA VAL A 110 -0.46 8.86 16.65
C VAL A 110 -1.30 10.06 16.25
N GLY A 111 -1.34 11.10 17.11
CA GLY A 111 -2.14 12.29 16.86
C GLY A 111 -1.76 13.07 15.60
N ARG A 112 -0.49 13.03 15.18
CA ARG A 112 -0.02 13.74 13.97
C ARG A 112 0.06 12.88 12.72
N CYS A 113 0.32 11.58 12.88
CA CYS A 113 0.61 10.69 11.75
C CYS A 113 -0.50 9.69 11.47
N GLN A 114 -1.37 9.36 12.42
CA GLN A 114 -2.44 8.35 12.26
C GLN A 114 -3.84 8.91 12.32
N SER A 115 -4.04 10.05 13.00
CA SER A 115 -5.34 10.72 13.05
C SER A 115 -5.70 11.31 11.69
N HIS A 116 -6.92 11.01 11.27
CA HIS A 116 -7.49 11.46 10.02
C HIS A 116 -8.23 12.79 10.20
N SER A 117 -8.19 13.61 9.15
CA SER A 117 -9.06 14.78 9.01
C SER A 117 -9.58 14.79 7.59
N HIS A 118 -10.90 14.79 7.42
CA HIS A 118 -11.49 14.70 6.10
C HIS A 118 -11.06 15.87 5.23
N SER A 119 -10.71 15.54 4.00
CA SER A 119 -10.26 16.48 2.97
C SER A 119 -10.96 16.18 1.66
N LYS A 120 -10.81 17.05 0.67
CA LYS A 120 -11.37 16.85 -0.68
C LYS A 120 -10.99 15.47 -1.27
N THR A 121 -9.82 14.96 -0.92
CA THR A 121 -9.34 13.63 -1.34
C THR A 121 -10.18 12.46 -0.82
N CYS A 122 -10.82 12.61 0.34
CA CYS A 122 -11.69 11.60 0.94
C CYS A 122 -12.94 11.36 0.09
N TYR A 123 -13.40 12.41 -0.59
CA TYR A 123 -14.62 12.40 -1.40
C TYR A 123 -14.34 12.39 -2.90
N LYS A 124 -13.09 12.13 -3.32
CA LYS A 124 -12.65 12.20 -4.72
C LYS A 124 -13.48 11.33 -5.66
N TYR A 125 -13.91 10.16 -5.18
CA TYR A 125 -14.69 9.20 -5.96
C TYR A 125 -16.13 9.07 -5.47
N TRP A 126 -16.58 9.99 -4.61
CA TRP A 126 -17.95 9.99 -4.09
C TRP A 126 -18.93 10.30 -5.23
N LYS A 127 -19.83 9.36 -5.49
CA LYS A 127 -20.91 9.48 -6.49
C LYS A 127 -22.30 9.44 -5.86
N GLY A 128 -22.37 9.36 -4.54
CA GLY A 128 -23.62 9.26 -3.77
C GLY A 128 -24.36 10.59 -3.62
N PRO A 129 -25.37 10.64 -2.74
CA PRO A 129 -26.11 11.86 -2.46
C PRO A 129 -25.19 12.99 -1.96
N PRO A 130 -25.64 14.26 -2.03
CA PRO A 130 -24.82 15.41 -1.61
C PRO A 130 -24.27 15.27 -0.19
N ASP A 131 -25.12 14.77 0.72
CA ASP A 131 -24.80 14.48 2.12
C ASP A 131 -25.70 13.33 2.64
N PRO A 132 -25.23 12.53 3.62
CA PRO A 132 -23.86 12.53 4.14
C PRO A 132 -22.89 11.91 3.12
N LYS A 133 -21.68 12.44 3.03
CA LYS A 133 -20.63 11.88 2.19
C LYS A 133 -19.85 10.83 2.96
N GLU A 134 -19.65 9.66 2.37
CA GLU A 134 -18.81 8.64 2.98
C GLU A 134 -17.35 8.86 2.60
N CYS A 135 -16.47 8.71 3.59
CA CYS A 135 -15.04 8.77 3.38
C CYS A 135 -14.60 7.55 2.56
N ARG A 136 -13.86 7.77 1.46
CA ARG A 136 -13.27 6.69 0.66
C ARG A 136 -12.43 5.71 1.49
N PHE A 137 -11.84 6.18 2.59
CA PHE A 137 -11.00 5.37 3.47
C PHE A 137 -11.78 4.66 4.58
N ASP A 138 -13.11 4.82 4.60
CA ASP A 138 -14.02 4.23 5.60
C ASP A 138 -13.72 4.67 7.05
N LEU A 139 -13.25 5.92 7.19
CA LEU A 139 -12.97 6.57 8.47
C LEU A 139 -14.10 7.54 8.81
N ASP A 140 -14.76 7.28 9.93
CA ASP A 140 -15.89 8.04 10.46
C ASP A 140 -15.88 8.00 11.99
N GLU A 141 -16.26 9.09 12.65
CA GLU A 141 -16.32 9.17 14.12
C GLU A 141 -17.30 8.16 14.73
N ASN A 142 -18.32 7.75 13.97
CA ASN A 142 -19.30 6.76 14.41
C ASN A 142 -18.84 5.31 14.16
N ASN A 143 -17.77 5.10 13.40
CA ASN A 143 -17.23 3.76 13.12
C ASN A 143 -16.44 3.26 14.33
N THR A 144 -17.16 2.84 15.37
CA THR A 144 -16.57 2.32 16.61
C THR A 144 -17.11 0.93 16.92
N CYS A 145 -16.22 0.07 17.38
CA CYS A 145 -16.51 -1.30 17.80
C CYS A 145 -15.71 -1.55 19.09
N PRO A 146 -16.34 -1.68 20.28
CA PRO A 146 -15.62 -1.72 21.55
C PRO A 146 -14.86 -3.02 21.80
N THR A 147 -15.23 -4.11 21.13
CA THR A 147 -14.64 -5.44 21.33
C THR A 147 -14.55 -6.19 20.02
N SER A 148 -13.44 -6.91 19.82
CA SER A 148 -13.31 -7.79 18.67
C SER A 148 -14.26 -8.98 18.80
N THR A 149 -14.94 -9.31 17.71
CA THR A 149 -15.93 -10.39 17.66
C THR A 149 -15.73 -11.21 16.40
N ILE A 150 -16.32 -12.40 16.41
CA ILE A 150 -16.37 -13.27 15.26
C ILE A 150 -17.84 -13.58 14.99
N ASP A 151 -18.26 -13.39 13.75
CA ASP A 151 -19.57 -13.81 13.28
C ASP A 151 -19.67 -15.35 13.32
N PRO A 152 -20.65 -15.93 14.06
CA PRO A 152 -20.78 -17.37 14.23
C PRO A 152 -21.26 -18.10 12.97
N GLU A 153 -21.88 -17.42 12.02
CA GLU A 153 -22.39 -18.01 10.78
C GLU A 153 -21.36 -17.91 9.65
N THR A 154 -20.68 -16.77 9.53
CA THR A 154 -19.76 -16.50 8.42
C THR A 154 -18.29 -16.75 8.78
N GLY A 155 -17.94 -16.72 10.06
CA GLY A 155 -16.57 -16.76 10.56
C GLY A 155 -15.79 -15.47 10.30
N GLU A 156 -16.48 -14.39 9.92
CA GLU A 156 -15.87 -13.09 9.70
C GLU A 156 -15.41 -12.46 11.02
N ILE A 157 -14.19 -11.92 11.02
CA ILE A 157 -13.60 -11.30 12.19
C ILE A 157 -13.83 -9.79 12.13
N CYS A 158 -14.63 -9.29 13.06
CA CYS A 158 -14.86 -7.87 13.27
C CYS A 158 -13.91 -7.38 14.36
N LEU A 159 -12.86 -6.66 13.97
CA LEU A 159 -11.89 -6.12 14.93
C LEU A 159 -12.44 -4.93 15.70
N ARG A 160 -12.05 -4.84 16.96
CA ARG A 160 -12.27 -3.69 17.83
C ARG A 160 -11.72 -2.43 17.15
N CYS A 161 -12.53 -1.38 17.11
CA CYS A 161 -12.17 -0.04 16.67
C CYS A 161 -12.56 0.96 17.76
N LEU A 162 -11.59 1.50 18.48
CA LEU A 162 -11.86 2.43 19.59
C LEU A 162 -11.98 3.89 19.14
N ASP A 163 -11.38 4.23 18.00
CA ASP A 163 -11.46 5.56 17.39
C ASP A 163 -11.50 5.40 15.86
N GLY A 164 -12.69 5.58 15.28
CA GLY A 164 -12.92 5.42 13.84
C GLY A 164 -12.22 6.49 12.96
N MET A 165 -11.58 7.48 13.59
CA MET A 165 -10.80 8.51 12.91
C MET A 165 -9.28 8.26 13.00
N VAL A 166 -8.84 7.15 13.58
CA VAL A 166 -7.42 6.77 13.68
C VAL A 166 -7.17 5.52 12.84
N ASN A 167 -6.19 5.59 11.93
CA ASN A 167 -5.77 4.41 11.16
C ASN A 167 -5.35 3.26 12.08
N ASN A 168 -5.47 2.03 11.60
CA ASN A 168 -4.88 0.88 12.29
C ASN A 168 -3.35 0.96 12.22
N PHE A 169 -2.67 0.90 13.37
CA PHE A 169 -1.21 0.92 13.46
C PHE A 169 -0.70 -0.12 14.45
N ASN A 170 0.58 -0.47 14.35
CA ASN A 170 1.27 -1.17 15.42
C ASN A 170 2.16 -0.17 16.17
N SER A 171 2.01 -0.11 17.50
CA SER A 171 2.71 0.89 18.33
C SER A 171 4.23 0.81 18.20
N THR A 172 4.81 -0.38 18.11
CA THR A 172 6.26 -0.57 17.97
C THR A 172 6.75 -0.17 16.59
N ILE A 173 6.04 -0.57 15.53
CA ILE A 173 6.38 -0.18 14.15
C ILE A 173 6.32 1.35 14.02
N LEU A 174 5.23 1.97 14.49
CA LEU A 174 5.04 3.42 14.40
C LEU A 174 6.16 4.21 15.10
N GLN A 175 6.62 3.77 16.27
CA GLN A 175 7.75 4.40 16.97
C GLN A 175 9.06 4.28 16.19
N ALA A 176 9.26 3.17 15.47
CA ALA A 176 10.46 2.93 14.68
C ALA A 176 10.46 3.72 13.36
N VAL A 177 9.37 3.66 12.59
CA VAL A 177 9.29 4.29 11.26
C VAL A 177 8.89 5.77 11.32
N ARG A 178 8.19 6.18 12.38
CA ARG A 178 7.77 7.56 12.68
C ARG A 178 7.01 8.25 11.55
N CYS A 179 6.23 7.50 10.78
CA CYS A 179 5.39 8.01 9.71
C CYS A 179 4.00 7.33 9.72
N ASN A 180 3.09 7.83 8.89
CA ASN A 180 1.77 7.22 8.71
C ASN A 180 1.93 5.75 8.28
N MET A 181 1.10 4.87 8.85
CA MET A 181 1.06 3.45 8.49
C MET A 181 -0.37 2.96 8.58
N ASP A 182 -0.69 1.88 7.87
CA ASP A 182 -1.97 1.19 7.95
C ASP A 182 -1.69 -0.31 7.99
N ILE A 183 -1.97 -0.97 9.12
CA ILE A 183 -1.81 -2.41 9.28
C ILE A 183 -3.18 -3.09 9.25
N LYS A 184 -3.30 -4.14 8.44
CA LYS A 184 -4.54 -4.91 8.30
C LYS A 184 -4.26 -6.40 8.38
N PHE A 185 -5.08 -7.10 9.16
CA PHE A 185 -5.10 -8.54 9.18
C PHE A 185 -5.87 -9.08 7.97
N ILE A 186 -5.32 -10.10 7.31
CA ILE A 186 -5.91 -10.71 6.11
C ILE A 186 -6.54 -12.04 6.52
N GLY A 187 -7.78 -11.98 7.01
CA GLY A 187 -8.49 -13.13 7.56
C GLY A 187 -9.35 -13.93 6.59
N SER A 188 -9.62 -13.41 5.39
CA SER A 188 -10.48 -14.07 4.40
C SER A 188 -9.80 -14.19 3.03
N GLY A 189 -10.20 -15.21 2.25
CA GLY A 189 -9.72 -15.38 0.87
C GLY A 189 -10.09 -14.22 -0.05
N ALA A 190 -11.25 -13.59 0.16
CA ALA A 190 -11.68 -12.40 -0.57
C ALA A 190 -10.80 -11.19 -0.25
N SER A 191 -10.52 -10.94 1.04
CA SER A 191 -9.61 -9.87 1.48
C SER A 191 -8.19 -10.10 0.98
N ALA A 192 -7.71 -11.35 0.98
CA ALA A 192 -6.41 -11.71 0.43
C ALA A 192 -6.33 -11.40 -1.07
N LYS A 193 -7.35 -11.79 -1.85
CA LYS A 193 -7.42 -11.49 -3.29
C LYS A 193 -7.45 -9.99 -3.56
N ALA A 194 -8.26 -9.24 -2.80
CA ALA A 194 -8.36 -7.78 -2.93
C ALA A 194 -7.03 -7.09 -2.63
N ILE A 195 -6.33 -7.48 -1.56
CA ILE A 195 -5.03 -6.93 -1.20
C ILE A 195 -3.95 -7.29 -2.23
N LEU A 196 -3.97 -8.52 -2.76
CA LEU A 196 -3.06 -8.92 -3.83
C LEU A 196 -3.23 -8.02 -5.07
N TYR A 197 -4.46 -7.75 -5.49
CA TYR A 197 -4.70 -6.80 -6.61
C TYR A 197 -4.24 -5.39 -6.26
N TYR A 198 -4.57 -4.90 -5.07
CA TYR A 198 -4.15 -3.58 -4.60
C TYR A 198 -2.64 -3.44 -4.65
N ILE A 199 -1.89 -4.34 -4.00
CA ILE A 199 -0.42 -4.30 -3.97
C ILE A 199 0.16 -4.48 -5.37
N THR A 200 -0.42 -5.36 -6.19
CA THR A 200 0.03 -5.53 -7.58
C THR A 200 -0.13 -4.25 -8.38
N ASP A 201 -1.23 -3.50 -8.21
CA ASP A 201 -1.41 -2.19 -8.87
C ASP A 201 -0.31 -1.19 -8.47
N TYR A 202 0.13 -1.21 -7.21
CA TYR A 202 1.25 -0.37 -6.77
C TYR A 202 2.61 -0.84 -7.29
N ILE A 203 2.86 -2.15 -7.32
CA ILE A 203 4.11 -2.71 -7.88
C ILE A 203 4.19 -2.41 -9.38
N THR A 204 3.08 -2.55 -10.09
CA THR A 204 3.01 -2.38 -11.55
C THR A 204 2.72 -0.94 -11.98
N LYS A 205 2.63 -0.02 -11.03
CA LYS A 205 2.30 1.38 -11.29
C LYS A 205 3.35 2.02 -12.19
N SER A 206 2.91 2.48 -13.36
CA SER A 206 3.80 3.18 -14.29
C SER A 206 4.42 4.41 -13.61
N GLN A 207 5.75 4.48 -13.61
CA GLN A 207 6.48 5.67 -13.17
C GLN A 207 6.23 6.86 -14.11
N LEU A 208 5.87 6.59 -15.38
CA LEU A 208 5.60 7.63 -16.37
C LEU A 208 4.10 7.95 -16.40
N LYS A 209 3.73 9.17 -16.01
CA LYS A 209 2.36 9.67 -16.11
C LYS A 209 2.05 10.04 -17.57
N THR A 210 0.82 9.77 -18.00
CA THR A 210 0.37 9.99 -19.39
C THR A 210 0.57 11.42 -19.90
N HIS A 211 0.41 12.45 -19.06
CA HIS A 211 0.65 13.83 -19.50
C HIS A 211 2.13 14.12 -19.81
N VAL A 212 3.07 13.46 -19.12
CA VAL A 212 4.51 13.55 -19.43
C VAL A 212 4.77 12.90 -20.78
N ALA A 213 4.14 11.74 -21.05
CA ALA A 213 4.23 11.08 -22.34
C ALA A 213 3.68 11.96 -23.49
N TYR A 214 2.54 12.62 -23.28
CA TYR A 214 1.97 13.53 -24.28
C TYR A 214 2.82 14.78 -24.53
N ALA A 215 3.33 15.42 -23.47
CA ALA A 215 4.25 16.56 -23.63
C ALA A 215 5.54 16.16 -24.37
N ALA A 216 6.06 14.96 -24.10
CA ALA A 216 7.22 14.43 -24.80
C ALA A 216 6.95 14.14 -26.28
N LEU A 217 5.77 13.60 -26.60
CA LEU A 217 5.31 13.39 -27.98
C LEU A 217 5.17 14.73 -28.73
N GLU A 218 4.51 15.72 -28.12
CA GLU A 218 4.35 17.05 -28.68
C GLU A 218 5.71 17.70 -28.99
N LEU A 219 6.63 17.68 -28.02
CA LEU A 219 7.98 18.21 -28.20
C LEU A 219 8.76 17.46 -29.29
N ALA A 220 8.62 16.14 -29.37
CA ALA A 220 9.28 15.33 -30.38
C ALA A 220 8.78 15.63 -31.79
N VAL A 221 7.47 15.79 -31.96
CA VAL A 221 6.84 16.20 -33.23
C VAL A 221 7.30 17.60 -33.62
N ALA A 222 7.26 18.57 -32.69
CA ALA A 222 7.73 19.93 -32.94
C ALA A 222 9.21 19.94 -33.37
N LYS A 223 10.07 19.15 -32.73
CA LYS A 223 11.49 19.04 -33.06
C LYS A 223 11.77 18.29 -34.38
N LEU A 224 10.83 17.54 -34.94
CA LEU A 224 10.99 16.89 -36.25
C LEU A 224 10.69 17.81 -37.42
N GLY A 225 10.02 18.94 -37.18
CA GLY A 225 9.58 19.84 -38.23
C GLY A 225 8.53 19.21 -39.16
N GLN A 226 8.21 19.87 -40.26
CA GLN A 226 7.30 19.33 -41.28
C GLN A 226 7.94 18.16 -42.01
N TYR A 227 7.11 17.25 -42.54
CA TYR A 227 7.58 16.13 -43.36
C TYR A 227 7.93 16.64 -44.76
N ASP A 228 9.13 16.29 -45.23
CA ASP A 228 9.54 16.55 -46.61
C ASP A 228 9.63 15.23 -47.38
N ALA A 229 8.76 15.04 -48.37
CA ALA A 229 8.71 13.82 -49.17
C ALA A 229 9.96 13.59 -50.03
N HIS A 230 10.82 14.60 -50.23
CA HIS A 230 12.05 14.47 -51.00
C HIS A 230 13.28 14.11 -50.15
N ASP A 231 13.34 14.57 -48.89
CA ASP A 231 14.51 14.40 -48.01
C ASP A 231 14.28 13.39 -46.86
N ASP A 232 13.03 13.10 -46.49
CA ASP A 232 12.72 12.21 -45.37
C ASP A 232 12.37 10.79 -45.84
N ASP A 233 13.25 9.84 -45.51
CA ASP A 233 12.87 8.43 -45.43
C ASP A 233 11.88 8.20 -44.27
N LEU A 234 10.75 7.56 -44.57
CA LEU A 234 9.66 7.34 -43.62
C LEU A 234 10.13 6.49 -42.43
N GLU A 235 10.95 5.47 -42.66
CA GLU A 235 11.45 4.57 -41.62
C GLU A 235 12.45 5.29 -40.71
N LEU A 236 13.40 6.03 -41.29
CA LEU A 236 14.35 6.85 -40.55
C LEU A 236 13.66 7.95 -39.74
N ARG A 237 12.63 8.59 -40.30
CA ARG A 237 11.85 9.62 -39.61
C ARG A 237 11.04 9.05 -38.45
N ALA A 238 10.43 7.87 -38.62
CA ALA A 238 9.75 7.16 -37.55
C ALA A 238 10.70 6.77 -36.41
N LYS A 239 11.90 6.26 -36.72
CA LYS A 239 12.95 5.97 -35.72
C LYS A 239 13.36 7.23 -34.96
N ARG A 240 13.59 8.35 -35.66
CA ARG A 240 13.94 9.65 -35.05
C ARG A 240 12.81 10.18 -34.15
N LEU A 241 11.54 9.99 -34.53
CA LEU A 241 10.40 10.33 -33.69
C LEU A 241 10.40 9.54 -32.39
N LEU A 242 10.52 8.22 -32.45
CA LEU A 242 10.56 7.36 -31.27
C LEU A 242 11.72 7.73 -30.35
N GLN A 243 12.91 7.97 -30.90
CA GLN A 243 14.08 8.41 -30.12
C GLN A 243 13.85 9.77 -29.45
N LYS A 244 13.33 10.76 -30.18
CA LYS A 244 13.04 12.09 -29.61
C LYS A 244 11.96 12.03 -28.53
N CYS A 245 10.93 11.22 -28.71
CA CYS A 245 9.92 10.96 -27.69
C CYS A 245 10.57 10.35 -26.43
N ALA A 246 11.39 9.30 -26.61
CA ALA A 246 12.08 8.64 -25.49
C ALA A 246 13.00 9.61 -24.72
N HIS A 247 13.81 10.40 -25.43
CA HIS A 247 14.69 11.38 -24.79
C HIS A 247 13.91 12.48 -24.07
N ALA A 248 12.82 12.97 -24.65
CA ALA A 248 11.96 13.97 -24.01
C ALA A 248 11.25 13.41 -22.77
N MET A 249 10.78 12.15 -22.83
CA MET A 249 10.16 11.48 -21.67
C MET A 249 11.15 11.36 -20.52
N ILE A 250 12.40 11.01 -20.79
CA ILE A 250 13.46 10.91 -19.76
C ILE A 250 13.85 12.30 -19.25
N SER A 251 14.06 13.28 -20.13
CA SER A 251 14.54 14.61 -19.74
C SER A 251 13.53 15.43 -18.94
N HIS A 252 12.24 15.19 -19.16
CA HIS A 252 11.15 15.85 -18.43
C HIS A 252 10.61 15.00 -17.28
N GLN A 253 11.23 13.86 -16.97
CA GLN A 253 10.88 13.08 -15.80
C GLN A 253 11.38 13.79 -14.55
N GLU A 254 10.45 14.41 -13.82
CA GLU A 254 10.74 14.96 -12.50
C GLU A 254 10.78 13.84 -11.46
N LEU A 255 11.84 13.82 -10.66
CA LEU A 255 12.00 12.94 -9.51
C LEU A 255 11.91 13.77 -8.23
N SER A 256 11.27 13.23 -7.19
CA SER A 256 11.22 13.91 -5.91
C SER A 256 12.59 13.92 -5.22
N GLY A 257 12.85 14.93 -4.39
CA GLY A 257 14.08 14.99 -3.59
C GLY A 257 14.23 13.77 -2.68
N GLN A 258 13.14 13.17 -2.23
CA GLN A 258 13.13 11.94 -1.43
C GLN A 258 13.56 10.72 -2.26
N GLN A 259 13.07 10.57 -3.50
CA GLN A 259 13.51 9.50 -4.40
C GLN A 259 15.00 9.61 -4.73
N VAL A 260 15.45 10.83 -5.06
CA VAL A 260 16.86 11.09 -5.34
C VAL A 260 17.71 10.78 -4.11
N SER A 261 17.29 11.23 -2.93
CA SER A 261 17.98 10.91 -1.67
C SER A 261 18.05 9.41 -1.39
N MET A 262 16.94 8.69 -1.58
CA MET A 262 16.88 7.22 -1.40
C MET A 262 17.90 6.53 -2.31
N TYR A 263 17.93 6.90 -3.59
CA TYR A 263 18.87 6.35 -4.56
C TYR A 263 20.33 6.71 -4.23
N LEU A 264 20.61 7.97 -3.85
CA LEU A 264 21.96 8.41 -3.49
C LEU A 264 22.48 7.78 -2.20
N MET A 265 21.59 7.40 -1.28
CA MET A 265 21.95 6.70 -0.04
C MET A 265 21.98 5.17 -0.19
N ASP A 266 21.85 4.66 -1.42
CA ASP A 266 21.85 3.22 -1.72
C ASP A 266 20.79 2.46 -0.91
N PHE A 267 19.61 3.08 -0.75
CA PHE A 267 18.47 2.44 -0.10
C PHE A 267 17.69 1.59 -1.10
N GLU A 268 17.32 0.40 -0.66
CA GLU A 268 16.51 -0.53 -1.42
C GLU A 268 15.12 0.04 -1.73
N ASP A 269 14.63 -0.22 -2.94
CA ASP A 269 13.26 0.09 -3.38
C ASP A 269 12.29 -1.07 -3.19
N HIS A 270 12.79 -2.23 -2.75
CA HIS A 270 11.98 -3.40 -2.41
C HIS A 270 12.65 -4.22 -1.29
N PHE A 271 11.83 -4.89 -0.50
CA PHE A 271 12.26 -5.70 0.63
C PHE A 271 11.74 -7.11 0.46
N THR A 272 12.64 -8.10 0.43
CA THR A 272 12.22 -9.49 0.24
C THR A 272 12.94 -10.43 1.19
N SER A 273 12.26 -11.52 1.52
CA SER A 273 12.81 -12.64 2.30
C SER A 273 13.23 -13.82 1.43
N HIS A 274 12.79 -13.84 0.17
CA HIS A 274 12.93 -14.97 -0.76
C HIS A 274 13.51 -14.48 -2.08
N SER A 275 14.28 -15.33 -2.75
CA SER A 275 14.75 -15.04 -4.10
C SER A 275 13.68 -15.38 -5.12
N PHE A 276 13.33 -14.42 -5.96
CA PHE A 276 12.36 -14.60 -7.04
C PHE A 276 13.06 -14.88 -8.38
N ARG A 277 12.35 -15.56 -9.29
CA ARG A 277 12.79 -15.77 -10.67
C ARG A 277 11.88 -15.00 -11.61
N LYS A 278 12.45 -14.50 -12.70
CA LYS A 278 11.69 -13.81 -13.74
C LYS A 278 10.78 -14.83 -14.44
N LEU A 279 9.49 -14.58 -14.41
CA LEU A 279 8.51 -15.31 -15.21
C LEU A 279 8.11 -14.43 -16.39
N TYR A 280 8.45 -14.87 -17.60
CA TYR A 280 8.01 -14.20 -18.83
C TYR A 280 6.55 -14.57 -19.11
N TRP A 281 5.63 -13.86 -18.44
CA TRP A 281 4.20 -14.19 -18.39
C TRP A 281 3.61 -14.47 -19.78
N THR A 282 3.84 -13.59 -20.75
CA THR A 282 3.28 -13.73 -22.11
C THR A 282 3.81 -14.97 -22.84
N SER A 283 5.08 -15.34 -22.64
CA SER A 283 5.65 -16.55 -23.23
C SER A 283 5.09 -17.81 -22.57
N PHE A 284 4.92 -17.77 -21.24
CA PHE A 284 4.34 -18.87 -20.47
C PHE A 284 2.85 -19.05 -20.80
N GLU A 285 2.08 -17.97 -20.87
CA GLU A 285 0.69 -17.93 -21.30
C GLU A 285 0.53 -18.46 -22.73
N SER A 286 1.40 -18.04 -23.66
CA SER A 286 1.38 -18.57 -25.03
C SER A 286 1.65 -20.07 -25.07
N TYR A 287 2.62 -20.56 -24.29
CA TYR A 287 2.89 -21.99 -24.15
C TYR A 287 1.69 -22.75 -23.59
N LEU A 288 1.06 -22.25 -22.52
CA LEU A 288 -0.15 -22.86 -21.96
C LEU A 288 -1.29 -22.89 -22.96
N ASN A 289 -1.56 -21.76 -23.64
CA ASN A 289 -2.61 -21.68 -24.66
C ASN A 289 -2.38 -22.61 -25.86
N GLN A 290 -1.14 -22.97 -26.16
CA GLN A 290 -0.84 -23.97 -27.20
C GLN A 290 -1.15 -25.40 -26.74
N GLN A 291 -0.98 -25.70 -25.45
CA GLN A 291 -1.23 -27.02 -24.88
C GLN A 291 -2.72 -27.22 -24.52
N GLU A 292 -3.32 -26.20 -23.91
CA GLU A 292 -4.72 -26.15 -23.48
C GLU A 292 -5.32 -24.81 -23.91
N PRO A 293 -5.85 -24.72 -25.15
CA PRO A 293 -6.44 -23.49 -25.66
C PRO A 293 -7.66 -23.09 -24.82
N SER A 294 -7.68 -21.85 -24.32
CA SER A 294 -8.85 -21.33 -23.63
C SER A 294 -10.04 -21.24 -24.59
N PRO A 295 -11.16 -21.94 -24.32
CA PRO A 295 -12.33 -21.93 -25.20
C PRO A 295 -13.01 -20.56 -25.28
N GLU A 296 -12.77 -19.68 -24.30
CA GLU A 296 -13.36 -18.33 -24.26
C GLU A 296 -12.59 -17.31 -25.12
N CYS A 297 -11.30 -17.55 -25.38
CA CYS A 297 -10.45 -16.63 -26.14
C CYS A 297 -10.45 -16.91 -27.65
N TYR A 298 -10.79 -18.15 -28.04
CA TYR A 298 -10.75 -18.62 -29.42
C TYR A 298 -12.08 -19.25 -29.82
N VAL A 299 -13.17 -18.46 -29.79
CA VAL A 299 -14.40 -18.86 -30.47
C VAL A 299 -14.10 -18.89 -31.97
N PRO A 300 -14.26 -20.03 -32.67
CA PRO A 300 -14.11 -20.05 -34.12
C PRO A 300 -15.16 -19.09 -34.68
N LYS A 301 -14.74 -18.07 -35.43
CA LYS A 301 -15.68 -17.27 -36.21
C LYS A 301 -16.49 -18.26 -37.06
N SER A 302 -17.80 -18.31 -36.83
CA SER A 302 -18.71 -19.03 -37.71
C SER A 302 -18.48 -18.48 -39.11
N ASN A 303 -18.07 -19.36 -40.02
CA ASN A 303 -18.06 -19.06 -41.45
C ASN A 303 -19.53 -18.91 -41.86
N ASP A 304 -20.07 -17.69 -41.76
CA ASP A 304 -21.25 -17.30 -42.53
C ASP A 304 -20.81 -17.18 -44.00
N THR A 305 -20.66 -18.33 -44.64
CA THR A 305 -20.89 -18.50 -46.06
C THR A 305 -22.35 -18.86 -46.22
N THR A 306 -23.19 -17.88 -46.50
CA THR A 306 -24.44 -18.10 -47.22
C THR A 306 -24.42 -17.24 -48.47
N GLU A 307 -24.55 -17.95 -49.58
CA GLU A 307 -24.78 -17.52 -50.97
C GLU A 307 -25.86 -16.44 -51.13
#